data_AF-A0A198GJI4-F1
#
_entry.id   AF-A0A198GJI4-F1
#
_cell.length_a   1.000
_cell.length_b   1.000
_cell.length_c   1.000
_cell.angle_alpha   90.00
_cell.angle_beta   90.00
_cell.angle_gamma   90.00
#
_symmetry.space_group_name_H-M   'P 1'
#
loop_
_entity.id
_entity.type
_entity.pdbx_description
1 polymer ?
#
loop_
_entity_poly.entity_id
_entity_poly.type
_entity_poly.pdbx_seq_one_letter_code
_entity_poly.pdbx_strand_id
1 'polypeptide(L)'
;MKDIYNKLVFIIHKKCNAECSMCCFKSNPSCHEKLNIERVKEYLDQSENIKDITSVSFTGGEPFLEYRTLLDLIKYATIRGKKASTITNGYWATTYDKAYKRLLELKNSGLTHLNISHDSYHSQYVKTEYVKHVLDAAMQLNIPTTLVMVTTKGEHLGHIVDQLGNGLYGTSLSVSPCLPAGAAANYPDDKFDKLLKIEGLQCVYGRNIVVGYDGTIFPCCSQVIYDNFGLQLGNFENINLADVLKKTENNALLYLLRNEKIDFFADIAKNKLDITLPDKVVNVCELCSLLFKKENISLYKPYIIEKIKEIKKEPVYDR
;
A
#
# COMPACT_ATOMS: atom_id res chain seq x y z
N MET A 1 -17.07 14.33 10.08
CA MET A 1 -16.94 13.42 8.92
C MET A 1 -16.55 12.04 9.43
N LYS A 2 -17.22 10.97 8.99
CA LYS A 2 -16.71 9.62 9.22
C LYS A 2 -15.60 9.36 8.20
N ASP A 3 -14.35 9.37 8.64
CA ASP A 3 -13.21 8.89 7.85
C ASP A 3 -13.24 7.36 7.85
N ILE A 4 -13.97 6.81 6.88
CA ILE A 4 -14.28 5.39 6.82
C ILE A 4 -13.22 4.66 5.99
N TYR A 5 -12.46 3.80 6.65
CA TYR A 5 -11.67 2.78 5.98
C TYR A 5 -12.58 1.82 5.25
N ASN A 6 -12.29 1.57 3.98
CA ASN A 6 -13.15 0.76 3.13
C ASN A 6 -12.46 -0.43 2.46
N LYS A 7 -11.15 -0.56 2.68
CA LYS A 7 -10.32 -1.59 2.05
C LYS A 7 -9.39 -2.25 3.06
N LEU A 8 -9.41 -3.58 3.08
CA LEU A 8 -8.40 -4.39 3.74
C LEU A 8 -7.32 -4.77 2.73
N VAL A 9 -6.06 -4.72 3.15
CA VAL A 9 -4.93 -5.19 2.35
C VAL A 9 -4.15 -6.20 3.17
N PHE A 10 -3.92 -7.38 2.62
CA PHE A 10 -3.13 -8.42 3.26
C PHE A 10 -1.85 -8.64 2.46
N ILE A 11 -0.71 -8.47 3.12
CA ILE A 11 0.59 -8.87 2.60
C ILE A 11 0.82 -10.31 3.04
N ILE A 12 0.32 -11.28 2.28
CA ILE A 12 0.12 -12.67 2.73
C ILE A 12 1.44 -13.39 3.04
N HIS A 13 2.53 -13.01 2.38
CA HIS A 13 3.89 -13.43 2.68
C HIS A 13 4.90 -12.42 2.14
N LYS A 14 6.13 -12.43 2.67
CA LYS A 14 7.21 -11.53 2.23
C LYS A 14 8.01 -12.08 1.04
N LYS A 15 8.01 -13.40 0.83
CA LYS A 15 8.78 -14.07 -0.24
C LYS A 15 8.44 -13.51 -1.63
N CYS A 16 9.46 -13.30 -2.46
CA CYS A 16 9.33 -12.89 -3.86
C CYS A 16 10.32 -13.65 -4.74
N ASN A 17 10.02 -13.84 -6.03
CA ASN A 17 11.00 -14.37 -6.99
C ASN A 17 12.05 -13.33 -7.41
N ALA A 18 11.84 -12.06 -7.05
CA ALA A 18 12.69 -10.92 -7.36
C ALA A 18 13.25 -10.30 -6.07
N GLU A 19 14.38 -9.61 -6.19
CA GLU A 19 15.02 -8.81 -5.13
C GLU A 19 15.26 -7.39 -5.64
N CYS A 20 14.17 -6.73 -6.07
CA CYS A 20 14.24 -5.38 -6.64
C CYS A 20 14.92 -4.43 -5.67
N SER A 21 15.95 -3.69 -6.13
CA SER A 21 16.73 -2.78 -5.28
C SER A 21 15.92 -1.60 -4.72
N MET A 22 14.72 -1.35 -5.26
CA MET A 22 13.77 -0.34 -4.76
C MET A 22 12.66 -0.90 -3.85
N CYS A 23 12.65 -2.22 -3.57
CA CYS A 23 11.54 -2.86 -2.88
C CYS A 23 11.36 -2.33 -1.44
N CYS A 24 10.20 -1.70 -1.19
CA CYS A 24 9.85 -1.18 0.13
C CYS A 24 9.72 -2.28 1.22
N PHE A 25 9.41 -3.52 0.84
CA PHE A 25 9.33 -4.65 1.77
C PHE A 25 10.66 -5.36 2.01
N LYS A 26 11.70 -5.04 1.22
CA LYS A 26 12.95 -5.82 1.16
C LYS A 26 12.66 -7.32 0.91
N SER A 27 11.70 -7.58 0.02
CA SER A 27 11.31 -8.94 -0.36
C SER A 27 12.35 -9.57 -1.27
N ASN A 28 12.63 -10.86 -1.03
CA ASN A 28 13.52 -11.67 -1.87
C ASN A 28 13.17 -13.18 -1.78
N PRO A 29 13.84 -14.05 -2.56
CA PRO A 29 13.57 -15.49 -2.56
C PRO A 29 13.81 -16.20 -1.22
N SER A 30 14.64 -15.62 -0.36
CA SER A 30 15.05 -16.18 0.93
C SER A 30 14.15 -15.77 2.09
N CYS A 31 13.17 -14.89 1.88
CA CYS A 31 12.21 -14.52 2.92
C CYS A 31 11.25 -15.67 3.24
N HIS A 32 10.85 -15.77 4.50
CA HIS A 32 10.01 -16.86 5.02
C HIS A 32 8.78 -16.37 5.79
N GLU A 33 8.73 -15.08 6.12
CA GLU A 33 7.64 -14.44 6.86
C GLU A 33 6.33 -14.55 6.08
N LYS A 34 5.28 -15.01 6.75
CA LYS A 34 3.95 -15.23 6.18
C LYS A 34 2.87 -15.08 7.24
N LEU A 35 1.70 -14.62 6.80
CA LEU A 35 0.51 -14.58 7.64
C LEU A 35 -0.09 -15.97 7.85
N ASN A 36 -0.79 -16.13 8.97
CA ASN A 36 -1.69 -17.25 9.17
C ASN A 36 -2.94 -17.08 8.28
N ILE A 37 -3.09 -17.96 7.29
CA ILE A 37 -4.19 -17.90 6.29
C ILE A 37 -5.56 -18.10 6.93
N GLU A 38 -5.68 -18.93 7.97
CA GLU A 38 -6.95 -19.11 8.67
C GLU A 38 -7.32 -17.85 9.44
N ARG A 39 -6.34 -17.14 10.02
CA ARG A 39 -6.58 -15.83 10.63
C ARG A 39 -7.00 -14.78 9.60
N VAL A 40 -6.47 -14.83 8.37
CA VAL A 40 -6.94 -13.99 7.25
C VAL A 40 -8.41 -14.28 6.95
N LYS A 41 -8.81 -15.55 6.88
CA LYS A 41 -10.21 -15.96 6.69
C LYS A 41 -11.11 -15.45 7.81
N GLU A 42 -10.69 -15.56 9.08
CA GLU A 42 -11.44 -15.02 10.22
C GLU A 42 -11.67 -13.50 10.11
N TYR A 43 -10.68 -12.75 9.63
CA TYR A 43 -10.84 -11.31 9.36
C TYR A 43 -11.82 -11.04 8.20
N LEU A 44 -11.84 -11.89 7.17
CA LEU A 44 -12.80 -11.80 6.08
C LEU A 44 -14.23 -12.11 6.57
N ASP A 45 -14.40 -13.12 7.43
CA ASP A 45 -15.68 -13.43 8.07
C ASP A 45 -16.19 -12.24 8.90
N GLN A 46 -15.32 -11.62 9.70
CA GLN A 46 -15.67 -10.42 10.46
C GLN A 46 -16.05 -9.25 9.54
N SER A 47 -15.37 -9.11 8.39
CA SER A 47 -15.63 -8.01 7.46
C SER A 47 -17.01 -8.10 6.80
N GLU A 48 -17.62 -9.28 6.70
CA GLU A 48 -18.93 -9.49 6.05
C GLU A 48 -20.01 -8.58 6.65
N ASN A 49 -20.03 -8.45 7.98
CA ASN A 49 -20.99 -7.63 8.71
C ASN A 49 -20.62 -6.13 8.80
N ILE A 50 -19.47 -5.74 8.26
CA ILE A 50 -18.96 -4.37 8.30
C ILE A 50 -19.17 -3.72 6.92
N LYS A 51 -20.29 -3.00 6.78
CA LYS A 51 -20.73 -2.39 5.50
C LYS A 51 -19.70 -1.45 4.88
N ASP A 52 -18.94 -0.79 5.74
CA ASP A 52 -17.89 0.16 5.38
C ASP A 52 -16.72 -0.51 4.63
N ILE A 53 -16.41 -1.76 4.99
CA ILE A 53 -15.38 -2.56 4.30
C ILE A 53 -15.99 -3.19 3.05
N THR A 54 -15.63 -2.65 1.90
CA THR A 54 -16.23 -3.01 0.60
C THR A 54 -15.27 -3.80 -0.28
N SER A 55 -13.97 -3.76 0.01
CA SER A 55 -12.95 -4.39 -0.82
C SER A 55 -11.79 -4.99 -0.03
N VAL A 56 -11.13 -5.96 -0.66
CA VAL A 56 -9.94 -6.62 -0.14
C VAL A 56 -8.89 -6.69 -1.25
N SER A 57 -7.63 -6.52 -0.89
CA SER A 57 -6.49 -6.73 -1.79
C SER A 57 -5.51 -7.71 -1.17
N PHE A 58 -5.09 -8.69 -1.96
CA PHE A 58 -4.04 -9.63 -1.57
C PHE A 58 -2.76 -9.30 -2.33
N THR A 59 -1.68 -9.12 -1.61
CA THR A 59 -0.34 -8.90 -2.14
C THR A 59 0.66 -9.75 -1.36
N GLY A 60 1.95 -9.60 -1.61
CA GLY A 60 3.01 -10.24 -0.84
C GLY A 60 4.32 -9.52 -1.06
N GLY A 61 5.41 -10.29 -1.07
CA GLY A 61 6.46 -10.07 -2.06
C GLY A 61 5.90 -10.36 -3.45
N GLU A 62 5.62 -11.64 -3.76
CA GLU A 62 4.91 -12.04 -4.98
C GLU A 62 3.82 -13.11 -4.71
N PRO A 63 2.53 -12.75 -4.69
CA PRO A 63 1.47 -13.67 -4.26
C PRO A 63 1.24 -14.86 -5.20
N PHE A 64 1.69 -14.81 -6.47
CA PHE A 64 1.57 -15.96 -7.39
C PHE A 64 2.56 -17.09 -7.09
N LEU A 65 3.49 -16.92 -6.15
CA LEU A 65 4.26 -18.04 -5.57
C LEU A 65 3.36 -19.00 -4.78
N GLU A 66 2.34 -18.46 -4.12
CA GLU A 66 1.33 -19.19 -3.35
C GLU A 66 -0.03 -19.17 -4.07
N TYR A 67 -0.02 -19.43 -5.38
CA TYR A 67 -1.16 -19.20 -6.27
C TYR A 67 -2.47 -19.88 -5.83
N ARG A 68 -2.41 -21.10 -5.28
CA ARG A 68 -3.61 -21.80 -4.79
C ARG A 68 -4.21 -21.13 -3.56
N THR A 69 -3.37 -20.65 -2.66
CA THR A 69 -3.78 -19.84 -1.49
C THR A 69 -4.40 -18.52 -1.94
N LEU A 70 -3.78 -17.83 -2.91
CA LEU A 70 -4.33 -16.59 -3.47
C LEU A 70 -5.72 -16.81 -4.08
N LEU A 71 -5.88 -17.88 -4.86
CA LEU A 71 -7.14 -18.24 -5.51
C LEU A 71 -8.25 -18.53 -4.49
N ASP A 72 -7.92 -19.27 -3.42
CA ASP A 72 -8.83 -19.57 -2.31
C ASP A 72 -9.27 -18.28 -1.59
N LEU A 73 -8.31 -17.41 -1.25
CA LEU A 73 -8.58 -16.15 -0.56
C LEU A 73 -9.45 -15.18 -1.38
N ILE A 74 -9.21 -15.08 -2.69
CA ILE A 74 -10.05 -14.28 -3.59
C ILE A 74 -11.48 -14.82 -3.60
N LYS A 75 -11.65 -16.14 -3.76
CA LYS A 75 -12.97 -16.78 -3.71
C LYS A 75 -13.66 -16.55 -2.36
N TYR A 76 -12.91 -16.71 -1.27
CA TYR A 76 -13.40 -16.54 0.09
C TYR A 76 -13.90 -15.12 0.34
N ALA A 77 -13.14 -14.10 -0.09
CA ALA A 77 -13.54 -12.69 0.00
C ALA A 77 -14.77 -12.38 -0.87
N THR A 78 -14.84 -12.91 -2.09
CA THR A 78 -15.96 -12.73 -3.02
C THR A 78 -17.28 -13.26 -2.43
N ILE A 79 -17.26 -14.47 -1.85
CA ILE A 79 -18.45 -15.09 -1.24
C ILE A 79 -19.03 -14.22 -0.11
N ARG A 80 -18.19 -13.43 0.57
CA ARG A 80 -18.56 -12.49 1.65
C ARG A 80 -18.91 -11.09 1.13
N GLY A 81 -19.21 -11.00 -0.16
CA GLY A 81 -19.62 -9.76 -0.81
C GLY A 81 -18.53 -8.70 -0.95
N LYS A 82 -17.24 -9.07 -0.84
CA LYS A 82 -16.13 -8.12 -0.98
C LYS A 82 -15.58 -8.12 -2.40
N LYS A 83 -15.28 -6.93 -2.93
CA LYS A 83 -14.52 -6.81 -4.18
C LYS A 83 -13.07 -7.23 -3.93
N ALA A 84 -12.61 -8.28 -4.61
CA ALA A 84 -11.26 -8.80 -4.44
C ALA A 84 -10.31 -8.28 -5.53
N SER A 85 -9.07 -7.96 -5.15
CA SER A 85 -8.00 -7.52 -6.05
C SER A 85 -6.66 -8.15 -5.66
N THR A 86 -5.69 -8.15 -6.59
CA THR A 86 -4.32 -8.58 -6.30
C THR A 86 -3.28 -7.74 -7.03
N ILE A 87 -2.04 -7.78 -6.54
CA ILE A 87 -0.87 -7.09 -7.10
C ILE A 87 0.19 -8.16 -7.41
N THR A 88 0.74 -8.18 -8.62
CA THR A 88 1.76 -9.15 -9.06
C THR A 88 2.81 -8.49 -9.94
N ASN A 89 4.02 -9.05 -9.99
CA ASN A 89 5.06 -8.70 -10.95
C ASN A 89 4.94 -9.47 -12.28
N GLY A 90 4.03 -10.45 -12.37
CA GLY A 90 3.76 -11.18 -13.62
C GLY A 90 4.77 -12.28 -14.00
N TYR A 91 5.74 -12.65 -13.14
CA TYR A 91 6.82 -13.59 -13.47
C TYR A 91 6.36 -14.95 -14.05
N TRP A 92 5.16 -15.37 -13.68
CA TRP A 92 4.57 -16.67 -14.02
C TRP A 92 4.02 -16.73 -15.45
N ALA A 93 3.81 -15.59 -16.10
CA ALA A 93 3.20 -15.44 -17.43
C ALA A 93 4.20 -15.66 -18.57
N THR A 94 4.99 -16.73 -18.48
CA THR A 94 6.01 -17.10 -19.48
C THR A 94 5.46 -17.35 -20.89
N THR A 95 4.15 -17.61 -21.02
CA THR A 95 3.41 -17.68 -22.28
C THR A 95 2.02 -17.07 -22.11
N TYR A 96 1.39 -16.65 -23.21
CA TYR A 96 0.00 -16.21 -23.23
C TYR A 96 -0.96 -17.23 -22.59
N ASP A 97 -0.87 -18.51 -22.95
CA ASP A 97 -1.77 -19.55 -22.41
C ASP A 97 -1.66 -19.70 -20.89
N LYS A 98 -0.43 -19.56 -20.35
CA LYS A 98 -0.22 -19.58 -18.89
C LYS A 98 -0.86 -18.35 -18.25
N ALA A 99 -0.67 -17.17 -18.84
CA ALA A 99 -1.32 -15.91 -18.44
C ALA A 99 -2.84 -16.07 -18.38
N TYR A 100 -3.42 -16.45 -19.52
CA TYR A 100 -4.86 -16.63 -19.70
C TYR A 100 -5.45 -17.64 -18.72
N LYS A 101 -4.85 -18.83 -18.58
CA LYS A 101 -5.35 -19.87 -17.69
C LYS A 101 -5.44 -19.39 -16.23
N ARG A 102 -4.38 -18.76 -15.70
CA ARG A 102 -4.40 -18.32 -14.30
C ARG A 102 -5.34 -17.13 -14.08
N LEU A 103 -5.41 -16.18 -15.03
CA LEU A 103 -6.34 -15.07 -14.93
C LEU A 103 -7.80 -15.52 -15.05
N LEU A 104 -8.08 -16.52 -15.88
CA LEU A 104 -9.42 -17.10 -15.98
C LEU A 104 -9.83 -17.78 -14.66
N GLU A 105 -8.94 -18.56 -14.05
CA GLU A 105 -9.17 -19.15 -12.73
C GLU A 105 -9.45 -18.05 -11.68
N LEU A 106 -8.66 -16.97 -11.63
CA LEU A 106 -8.86 -15.85 -10.71
C LEU A 106 -10.18 -15.10 -10.97
N LYS A 107 -10.51 -14.84 -12.24
CA LYS A 107 -11.77 -14.21 -12.64
C LYS A 107 -12.97 -15.06 -12.21
N ASN A 108 -12.91 -16.38 -12.41
CA ASN A 108 -13.95 -17.30 -11.98
C ASN A 108 -14.09 -17.36 -10.45
N SER A 109 -13.01 -17.08 -9.70
CA SER A 109 -13.05 -16.89 -8.24
C SER A 109 -13.55 -15.50 -7.81
N GLY A 110 -13.84 -14.59 -8.74
CA GLY A 110 -14.38 -13.26 -8.44
C GLY A 110 -13.35 -12.14 -8.33
N LEU A 111 -12.15 -12.30 -8.91
CA LEU A 111 -11.21 -11.18 -9.03
C LEU A 111 -11.86 -10.02 -9.81
N THR A 112 -11.84 -8.83 -9.20
CA THR A 112 -12.46 -7.62 -9.76
C THR A 112 -11.46 -6.62 -10.34
N HIS A 113 -10.19 -6.68 -9.91
CA HIS A 113 -9.15 -5.76 -10.39
C HIS A 113 -7.77 -6.40 -10.26
N LEU A 114 -6.93 -6.22 -11.28
CA LEU A 114 -5.54 -6.65 -11.31
C LEU A 114 -4.59 -5.45 -11.30
N ASN A 115 -3.60 -5.46 -10.43
CA ASN A 115 -2.50 -4.50 -10.46
C ASN A 115 -1.23 -5.24 -10.86
N ILE A 116 -0.48 -4.69 -11.82
CA ILE A 116 0.77 -5.28 -12.29
C ILE A 116 1.88 -4.29 -11.99
N SER A 117 2.92 -4.74 -11.29
CA SER A 117 4.11 -3.91 -11.03
C SER A 117 5.18 -4.23 -12.06
N HIS A 118 5.52 -3.26 -12.91
CA HIS A 118 6.56 -3.43 -13.92
C HIS A 118 7.24 -2.10 -14.23
N ASP A 119 8.54 -2.02 -14.00
CA ASP A 119 9.40 -0.85 -14.18
C ASP A 119 10.84 -1.31 -14.43
N SER A 120 11.81 -0.38 -14.45
CA SER A 120 13.23 -0.69 -14.66
C SER A 120 13.79 -1.71 -13.65
N TYR A 121 13.23 -1.78 -12.44
CA TYR A 121 13.71 -2.67 -11.37
C TYR A 121 13.08 -4.05 -11.50
N HIS A 122 11.78 -4.12 -11.73
CA HIS A 122 11.09 -5.39 -11.98
C HIS A 122 11.59 -6.05 -13.28
N SER A 123 11.92 -5.26 -14.31
CA SER A 123 12.42 -5.75 -15.60
C SER A 123 13.73 -6.53 -15.51
N GLN A 124 14.50 -6.37 -14.43
CA GLN A 124 15.71 -7.14 -14.17
C GLN A 124 15.40 -8.61 -13.82
N TYR A 125 14.19 -8.89 -13.33
CA TYR A 125 13.77 -10.20 -12.85
C TYR A 125 12.62 -10.80 -13.67
N VAL A 126 11.79 -9.97 -14.31
CA VAL A 126 10.64 -10.38 -15.11
C VAL A 126 10.72 -9.73 -16.48
N LYS A 127 10.63 -10.53 -17.55
CA LYS A 127 10.65 -10.01 -18.92
C LYS A 127 9.40 -9.18 -19.20
N THR A 128 9.54 -8.03 -19.86
CA THR A 128 8.41 -7.20 -20.31
C THR A 128 7.40 -7.98 -21.15
N GLU A 129 7.86 -8.96 -21.94
CA GLU A 129 7.01 -9.88 -22.70
C GLU A 129 6.03 -10.66 -21.80
N TYR A 130 6.45 -11.05 -20.59
CA TYR A 130 5.58 -11.78 -19.66
C TYR A 130 4.47 -10.87 -19.15
N VAL A 131 4.79 -9.62 -18.85
CA VAL A 131 3.80 -8.61 -18.50
C VAL A 131 2.84 -8.34 -19.66
N LYS A 132 3.34 -8.29 -20.89
CA LYS A 132 2.49 -8.20 -22.08
C LYS A 132 1.50 -9.36 -22.18
N HIS A 133 1.92 -10.60 -21.92
CA HIS A 133 1.01 -11.75 -21.87
C HIS A 133 -0.08 -11.58 -20.80
N VAL A 134 0.25 -11.05 -19.62
CA VAL A 134 -0.73 -10.76 -18.56
C VAL A 134 -1.75 -9.72 -19.04
N LEU A 135 -1.28 -8.64 -19.65
CA LEU A 135 -2.13 -7.56 -20.14
C LEU A 135 -3.06 -8.02 -21.27
N ASP A 136 -2.53 -8.73 -22.27
CA ASP A 136 -3.31 -9.28 -23.39
C ASP A 136 -4.41 -10.22 -22.86
N ALA A 137 -4.06 -11.10 -21.92
CA ALA A 137 -5.01 -12.03 -21.31
C ALA A 137 -6.06 -11.31 -20.44
N ALA A 138 -5.65 -10.30 -19.67
CA ALA A 138 -6.56 -9.51 -18.84
C ALA A 138 -7.57 -8.74 -19.71
N MET A 139 -7.11 -8.17 -20.82
CA MET A 139 -7.96 -7.50 -21.82
C MET A 139 -8.97 -8.49 -22.41
N GLN A 140 -8.53 -9.66 -22.91
CA GLN A 140 -9.43 -10.68 -23.47
C GLN A 140 -10.48 -11.15 -22.44
N LEU A 141 -10.08 -11.22 -21.16
CA LEU A 141 -10.96 -11.60 -20.06
C LEU A 141 -11.77 -10.43 -19.48
N ASN A 142 -11.65 -9.20 -20.01
CA ASN A 142 -12.29 -8.00 -19.46
C ASN A 142 -12.03 -7.81 -17.94
N ILE A 143 -10.79 -8.03 -17.50
CA ILE A 143 -10.36 -7.79 -16.12
C ILE A 143 -9.80 -6.36 -16.05
N PRO A 144 -10.42 -5.46 -15.28
CA PRO A 144 -9.87 -4.13 -15.04
C PRO A 144 -8.43 -4.22 -14.52
N THR A 145 -7.52 -3.52 -15.19
CA THR A 145 -6.08 -3.66 -14.94
C THR A 145 -5.41 -2.30 -14.81
N THR A 146 -4.52 -2.19 -13.82
CA THR A 146 -3.62 -1.05 -13.65
C THR A 146 -2.17 -1.53 -13.74
N LEU A 147 -1.40 -0.96 -14.67
CA LEU A 147 0.05 -1.05 -14.67
C LEU A 147 0.61 0.02 -13.74
N VAL A 148 1.40 -0.40 -12.76
CA VAL A 148 2.05 0.46 -11.78
C VAL A 148 3.55 0.43 -12.03
N MET A 149 4.14 1.60 -12.18
CA MET A 149 5.58 1.77 -12.39
C MET A 149 6.16 2.69 -11.32
N VAL A 150 7.33 2.34 -10.79
CA VAL A 150 8.10 3.21 -9.89
C VAL A 150 9.34 3.71 -10.61
N THR A 151 9.64 5.00 -10.44
CA THR A 151 10.81 5.64 -11.06
C THR A 151 11.64 6.42 -10.03
N THR A 152 12.95 6.41 -10.20
CA THR A 152 13.86 7.36 -9.55
C THR A 152 14.15 8.54 -10.48
N LYS A 153 14.85 9.54 -9.94
CA LYS A 153 15.20 10.76 -10.66
C LYS A 153 16.06 10.46 -11.88
N GLY A 154 15.63 10.98 -13.03
CA GLY A 154 16.34 10.86 -14.31
C GLY A 154 16.16 9.51 -15.01
N GLU A 155 15.37 8.58 -14.46
CA GLU A 155 15.01 7.35 -15.18
C GLU A 155 13.94 7.61 -16.25
N HIS A 156 14.06 6.91 -17.38
CA HIS A 156 13.14 7.02 -18.51
C HIS A 156 12.41 5.69 -18.74
N LEU A 157 11.14 5.64 -18.35
CA LEU A 157 10.29 4.44 -18.47
C LEU A 157 9.68 4.24 -19.87
N GLY A 158 9.84 5.20 -20.79
CA GLY A 158 9.22 5.18 -22.12
C GLY A 158 9.48 3.89 -22.90
N HIS A 159 10.72 3.40 -22.85
CA HIS A 159 11.09 2.15 -23.54
C HIS A 159 10.29 0.93 -23.06
N ILE A 160 9.88 0.86 -21.79
CA ILE A 160 9.04 -0.22 -21.26
C ILE A 160 7.61 -0.08 -21.80
N VAL A 161 7.08 1.14 -21.80
CA VAL A 161 5.76 1.45 -22.37
C VAL A 161 5.70 1.06 -23.85
N ASP A 162 6.74 1.43 -24.61
CA ASP A 162 6.86 1.10 -26.03
C ASP A 162 6.91 -0.42 -26.26
N GLN A 163 7.65 -1.16 -25.43
CA GLN A 163 7.73 -2.62 -25.51
C GLN A 163 6.39 -3.32 -25.20
N LEU A 164 5.58 -2.77 -24.29
CA LEU A 164 4.26 -3.32 -23.96
C LEU A 164 3.25 -3.07 -25.09
N GLY A 165 3.39 -1.94 -25.79
CA GLY A 165 2.65 -1.63 -27.02
C GLY A 165 1.13 -1.78 -26.84
N ASN A 166 0.50 -2.54 -27.75
CA ASN A 166 -0.95 -2.76 -27.74
C ASN A 166 -1.49 -3.51 -26.51
N GLY A 167 -0.63 -4.15 -25.71
CA GLY A 167 -1.05 -4.74 -24.45
C GLY A 167 -1.60 -3.69 -23.46
N LEU A 168 -1.23 -2.42 -23.62
CA LEU A 168 -1.73 -1.34 -22.76
C LEU A 168 -3.15 -0.88 -23.09
N TYR A 169 -3.78 -1.37 -24.17
CA TYR A 169 -5.14 -0.96 -24.51
C TYR A 169 -6.12 -1.27 -23.38
N GLY A 170 -6.87 -0.25 -22.94
CA GLY A 170 -7.81 -0.37 -21.81
C GLY A 170 -7.15 -0.50 -20.43
N THR A 171 -5.82 -0.46 -20.33
CA THR A 171 -5.08 -0.54 -19.07
C THR A 171 -4.80 0.86 -18.53
N SER A 172 -5.07 1.08 -17.24
CA SER A 172 -4.66 2.32 -16.57
C SER A 172 -3.17 2.30 -16.28
N LEU A 173 -2.46 3.39 -16.56
CA LEU A 173 -1.04 3.53 -16.22
C LEU A 173 -0.89 4.46 -15.01
N SER A 174 -0.20 3.99 -13.97
CA SER A 174 0.17 4.78 -12.79
C SER A 174 1.68 4.79 -12.63
N VAL A 175 2.28 5.98 -12.67
CA VAL A 175 3.71 6.18 -12.42
C VAL A 175 3.87 6.94 -11.10
N SER A 176 4.67 6.39 -10.21
CA SER A 176 4.94 6.99 -8.89
C SER A 176 6.44 7.14 -8.65
N PRO A 177 6.87 8.18 -7.93
CA PRO A 177 8.26 8.30 -7.54
C PRO A 177 8.63 7.24 -6.50
N CYS A 178 9.87 6.76 -6.56
CA CYS A 178 10.46 5.93 -5.52
C CYS A 178 10.61 6.74 -4.24
N LEU A 179 10.24 6.17 -3.09
CA LEU A 179 10.50 6.78 -1.78
C LEU A 179 11.79 6.21 -1.17
N PRO A 180 12.52 6.99 -0.33
CA PRO A 180 13.71 6.53 0.38
C PRO A 180 13.33 5.55 1.50
N ALA A 181 12.91 4.36 1.09
CA ALA A 181 12.19 3.40 1.89
C ALA A 181 12.61 1.96 1.57
N GLY A 182 12.56 1.07 2.55
CA GLY A 182 12.94 -0.33 2.39
C GLY A 182 14.35 -0.49 1.82
N ALA A 183 14.48 -1.23 0.72
CA ALA A 183 15.76 -1.42 0.03
C ALA A 183 16.28 -0.11 -0.59
N ALA A 184 15.38 0.77 -1.05
CA ALA A 184 15.73 2.05 -1.66
C ALA A 184 16.34 3.04 -0.64
N ALA A 185 16.15 2.83 0.67
CA ALA A 185 16.77 3.69 1.69
C ALA A 185 18.31 3.73 1.62
N ASN A 186 18.94 2.76 0.94
CA ASN A 186 20.39 2.72 0.70
C ASN A 186 20.83 3.49 -0.57
N TYR A 187 19.89 4.03 -1.35
CA TYR A 187 20.24 4.84 -2.51
C TYR A 187 20.82 6.19 -2.09
N PRO A 188 21.73 6.77 -2.91
CA PRO A 188 22.12 8.15 -2.76
C PRO A 188 20.91 9.10 -2.80
N ASP A 189 20.94 10.17 -2.00
CA ASP A 189 19.82 11.11 -1.86
C ASP A 189 19.43 11.78 -3.19
N ASP A 190 20.41 11.97 -4.08
CA ASP A 190 20.24 12.59 -5.40
C ASP A 190 19.46 11.71 -6.39
N LYS A 191 19.16 10.45 -6.04
CA LYS A 191 18.25 9.57 -6.80
C LYS A 191 16.77 9.88 -6.57
N PHE A 192 16.41 10.66 -5.55
CA PHE A 192 15.02 10.92 -5.23
C PHE A 192 14.54 12.26 -5.79
N ASP A 193 13.38 12.26 -6.44
CA ASP A 193 12.73 13.46 -6.96
C ASP A 193 12.05 14.25 -5.82
N LYS A 194 12.85 14.94 -5.01
CA LYS A 194 12.38 15.82 -3.92
C LYS A 194 11.85 17.15 -4.47
N LEU A 195 10.68 17.08 -5.10
CA LEU A 195 10.06 18.21 -5.80
C LEU A 195 9.17 19.05 -4.89
N LEU A 196 8.65 18.48 -3.79
CA LEU A 196 7.67 19.15 -2.95
C LEU A 196 8.35 19.81 -1.76
N LYS A 197 8.04 21.09 -1.54
CA LYS A 197 8.31 21.72 -0.25
C LYS A 197 7.41 21.12 0.81
N ILE A 198 7.87 21.10 2.06
CA ILE A 198 7.10 20.49 3.15
C ILE A 198 5.86 21.31 3.56
N GLU A 199 5.88 22.63 3.32
CA GLU A 199 4.79 23.52 3.69
C GLU A 199 3.54 23.25 2.86
N GLY A 200 2.39 23.20 3.52
CA GLY A 200 1.08 23.05 2.90
C GLY A 200 0.71 21.63 2.50
N LEU A 201 1.56 20.63 2.75
CA LEU A 201 1.26 19.24 2.40
C LEU A 201 0.14 18.65 3.27
N GLN A 202 -0.65 17.74 2.69
CA GLN A 202 -1.76 17.08 3.37
C GLN A 202 -1.79 15.59 3.08
N CYS A 203 -2.18 14.78 4.06
CA CYS A 203 -2.37 13.35 3.86
C CYS A 203 -3.43 13.08 2.80
N VAL A 204 -3.09 12.27 1.80
CA VAL A 204 -4.02 11.87 0.72
C VAL A 204 -5.07 10.83 1.15
N TYR A 205 -4.97 10.32 2.38
CA TYR A 205 -5.85 9.33 3.00
C TYR A 205 -6.35 8.20 2.08
N GLY A 206 -5.54 7.16 1.91
CA GLY A 206 -5.86 6.03 1.03
C GLY A 206 -6.99 5.08 1.49
N ARG A 207 -7.58 5.28 2.68
CA ARG A 207 -8.67 4.45 3.24
C ARG A 207 -8.36 2.94 3.36
N ASN A 208 -7.08 2.59 3.49
CA ASN A 208 -6.59 1.21 3.59
C ASN A 208 -6.21 0.84 5.02
N ILE A 209 -6.72 -0.29 5.51
CA ILE A 209 -6.11 -1.01 6.64
C ILE A 209 -5.22 -2.09 6.06
N VAL A 210 -3.93 -2.03 6.38
CA VAL A 210 -2.94 -2.98 5.86
C VAL A 210 -2.51 -3.91 6.97
N VAL A 211 -2.64 -5.21 6.75
CA VAL A 211 -2.08 -6.26 7.58
C VAL A 211 -0.77 -6.72 6.93
N GLY A 212 0.33 -6.43 7.61
CA GLY A 212 1.66 -6.78 7.17
C GLY A 212 1.98 -8.26 7.31
N TYR A 213 2.98 -8.76 6.57
CA TYR A 213 3.42 -10.17 6.63
C TYR A 213 3.93 -10.60 8.02
N ASP A 214 4.25 -9.64 8.89
CA ASP A 214 4.70 -9.79 10.28
C ASP A 214 3.56 -9.63 11.29
N GLY A 215 2.32 -9.48 10.81
CA GLY A 215 1.13 -9.25 11.61
C GLY A 215 0.96 -7.80 12.07
N THR A 216 1.88 -6.88 11.78
CA THR A 216 1.69 -5.46 12.12
C THR A 216 0.53 -4.87 11.31
N ILE A 217 -0.39 -4.16 11.96
CA ILE A 217 -1.52 -3.50 11.29
C ILE A 217 -1.25 -2.01 11.12
N PHE A 218 -1.34 -1.52 9.89
CA PHE A 218 -1.10 -0.13 9.53
C PHE A 218 -2.39 0.59 9.06
N PRO A 219 -2.50 1.91 9.30
CA PRO A 219 -3.61 2.76 8.86
C PRO A 219 -3.45 3.30 7.42
N CYS A 220 -2.44 2.85 6.67
CA CYS A 220 -2.19 3.28 5.31
C CYS A 220 -1.33 2.26 4.54
N CYS A 221 -1.17 2.46 3.24
CA CYS A 221 -0.48 1.56 2.32
C CYS A 221 0.74 2.18 1.63
N SER A 222 1.34 3.22 2.21
CA SER A 222 2.50 3.88 1.60
C SER A 222 3.74 3.00 1.60
N GLN A 223 4.71 3.27 0.71
CA GLN A 223 5.98 2.55 0.64
C GLN A 223 6.76 2.62 1.97
N VAL A 224 6.56 3.69 2.75
CA VAL A 224 7.33 3.96 3.98
C VAL A 224 6.87 3.19 5.22
N ILE A 225 5.76 2.43 5.16
CA ILE A 225 5.14 1.86 6.37
C ILE A 225 6.01 0.84 7.10
N TYR A 226 7.03 0.29 6.44
CA TYR A 226 7.99 -0.65 7.04
C TYR A 226 9.28 -0.01 7.55
N ASP A 227 9.51 1.28 7.30
CA ASP A 227 10.73 1.98 7.72
C ASP A 227 10.55 2.67 9.07
N ASN A 228 10.61 1.86 10.12
CA ASN A 228 10.51 2.33 11.51
C ASN A 228 9.26 3.20 11.78
N PHE A 229 8.17 2.91 11.07
CA PHE A 229 6.94 3.69 11.12
C PHE A 229 6.17 3.41 12.42
N GLY A 230 5.87 4.48 13.16
CA GLY A 230 5.21 4.43 14.46
C GLY A 230 3.69 4.36 14.39
N LEU A 231 3.07 4.77 13.27
CA LEU A 231 1.61 4.73 13.12
C LEU A 231 1.12 3.31 12.87
N GLN A 232 0.87 2.59 13.97
CA GLN A 232 0.40 1.21 13.99
C GLN A 232 -0.91 1.09 14.77
N LEU A 233 -1.77 0.15 14.36
CA LEU A 233 -3.09 -0.10 14.95
C LEU A 233 -3.10 -1.30 15.91
N GLY A 234 -2.04 -2.11 15.87
CA GLY A 234 -1.87 -3.29 16.71
C GLY A 234 -1.24 -4.44 15.93
N ASN A 235 -1.37 -5.64 16.48
CA ASN A 235 -0.90 -6.87 15.87
C ASN A 235 -2.07 -7.82 15.58
N PHE A 236 -2.13 -8.30 14.35
CA PHE A 236 -3.15 -9.14 13.72
C PHE A 236 -3.45 -10.46 14.45
N GLU A 237 -2.45 -11.01 15.13
CA GLU A 237 -2.61 -12.24 15.91
C GLU A 237 -3.49 -12.02 17.15
N ASN A 238 -3.53 -10.78 17.67
CA ASN A 238 -4.06 -10.48 19.00
C ASN A 238 -5.27 -9.54 19.01
N ILE A 239 -5.63 -8.95 17.88
CA ILE A 239 -6.74 -7.98 17.77
C ILE A 239 -7.73 -8.44 16.70
N ASN A 240 -9.03 -8.15 16.88
CA ASN A 240 -10.05 -8.40 15.87
C ASN A 240 -10.28 -7.15 15.00
N LEU A 241 -10.94 -7.31 13.85
CA LEU A 241 -11.17 -6.23 12.90
C LEU A 241 -12.04 -5.10 13.47
N ALA A 242 -13.06 -5.42 14.27
CA ALA A 242 -13.93 -4.40 14.87
C ALA A 242 -13.15 -3.48 15.82
N ASP A 243 -12.26 -4.03 16.63
CA ASP A 243 -11.39 -3.27 17.54
C ASP A 243 -10.34 -2.46 16.77
N VAL A 244 -9.81 -2.97 15.66
CA VAL A 244 -8.94 -2.19 14.76
C VAL A 244 -9.68 -0.97 14.25
N LEU A 245 -10.90 -1.13 13.73
CA LEU A 245 -11.71 -0.03 13.21
C LEU A 245 -12.04 0.98 14.32
N LYS A 246 -12.47 0.51 15.49
CA LYS A 246 -12.73 1.37 16.65
C LYS A 246 -11.47 2.15 17.07
N LYS A 247 -10.29 1.53 17.04
CA LYS A 247 -9.03 2.24 17.28
C LYS A 247 -8.80 3.33 16.24
N THR A 248 -9.07 3.07 14.97
CA THR A 248 -8.90 4.09 13.93
C THR A 248 -9.84 5.27 14.07
N GLU A 249 -11.10 5.03 14.48
CA GLU A 249 -12.11 6.07 14.72
C GLU A 249 -11.76 6.93 15.93
N ASN A 250 -11.20 6.31 16.98
CA ASN A 250 -10.86 6.98 18.24
C ASN A 250 -9.40 7.45 18.31
N ASN A 251 -8.67 7.48 17.18
CA ASN A 251 -7.29 7.91 17.13
C ASN A 251 -7.19 9.40 16.76
N ALA A 252 -6.96 10.24 17.76
CA ALA A 252 -6.80 11.69 17.62
C ALA A 252 -5.67 12.08 16.66
N LEU A 253 -4.54 11.36 16.65
CA LEU A 253 -3.44 11.63 15.74
C LEU A 253 -3.89 11.42 14.30
N LEU A 254 -4.51 10.27 14.01
CA LEU A 254 -5.00 9.97 12.67
C LEU A 254 -6.12 10.93 12.23
N TYR A 255 -6.97 11.36 13.15
CA TYR A 255 -7.97 12.39 12.87
C TYR A 255 -7.30 13.70 12.42
N LEU A 256 -6.36 14.23 13.20
CA LEU A 256 -5.64 15.46 12.85
C LEU A 256 -4.83 15.29 11.57
N LEU A 257 -4.13 14.16 11.38
CA LEU A 257 -3.34 13.90 10.16
C LEU A 257 -4.17 13.94 8.87
N ARG A 258 -5.47 13.66 8.93
CA ARG A 258 -6.36 13.68 7.77
C ARG A 258 -7.08 15.00 7.57
N ASN A 259 -7.37 15.70 8.66
CA ASN A 259 -8.22 16.90 8.65
C ASN A 259 -7.41 18.20 8.73
N GLU A 260 -6.17 18.12 9.20
CA GLU A 260 -5.22 19.23 9.24
C GLU A 260 -4.14 19.06 8.17
N LYS A 261 -3.47 20.17 7.85
CA LYS A 261 -2.23 20.12 7.08
C LYS A 261 -1.12 19.54 7.94
N ILE A 262 -0.14 18.92 7.28
CA ILE A 262 0.99 18.31 7.97
C ILE A 262 1.91 19.34 8.64
N ASP A 263 1.80 20.61 8.24
CA ASP A 263 2.45 21.78 8.86
C ASP A 263 2.30 21.79 10.38
N PHE A 264 1.10 21.46 10.90
CA PHE A 264 0.86 21.36 12.34
C PHE A 264 1.87 20.43 13.03
N PHE A 265 2.13 19.27 12.43
CA PHE A 265 3.09 18.31 12.97
C PHE A 265 4.53 18.74 12.70
N ALA A 266 4.81 19.32 11.53
CA ALA A 266 6.14 19.82 11.18
C ALA A 266 6.60 20.96 12.10
N ASP A 267 5.70 21.85 12.51
CA ASP A 267 5.99 22.93 13.45
C ASP A 267 6.29 22.42 14.85
N ILE A 268 5.55 21.41 15.32
CA ILE A 268 5.84 20.73 16.60
C ILE A 268 7.20 20.05 16.52
N ALA A 269 7.45 19.31 15.44
CA ALA A 269 8.70 18.60 15.21
C ALA A 269 9.91 19.55 15.31
N LYS A 270 9.89 20.67 14.56
CA LYS A 270 10.98 21.65 14.52
C LYS A 270 11.12 22.44 15.82
N ASN A 271 10.01 22.99 16.34
CA ASN A 271 10.07 24.01 17.40
C ASN A 271 9.96 23.45 18.82
N LYS A 272 9.50 22.21 18.98
CA LYS A 272 9.20 21.61 20.30
C LYS A 272 9.90 20.29 20.55
N LEU A 273 10.17 19.52 19.51
CA LEU A 273 10.74 18.16 19.62
C LEU A 273 12.17 18.04 19.11
N ASP A 274 12.74 19.11 18.56
CA ASP A 274 14.09 19.14 17.98
C ASP A 274 14.31 18.07 16.88
N ILE A 275 13.25 17.77 16.12
CA ILE A 275 13.30 16.84 14.99
C ILE A 275 13.68 17.62 13.74
N THR A 276 14.83 17.28 13.16
CA THR A 276 15.26 17.86 11.88
C THR A 276 14.43 17.30 10.73
N LEU A 277 13.90 18.20 9.89
CA LEU A 277 13.13 17.88 8.70
C LEU A 277 13.80 18.48 7.46
N PRO A 278 13.76 17.80 6.30
CA PRO A 278 14.28 18.36 5.07
C PRO A 278 13.39 19.49 4.55
N ASP A 279 13.94 20.41 3.75
CA ASP A 279 13.18 21.48 3.11
C ASP A 279 12.23 20.93 2.02
N LYS A 280 12.64 19.82 1.40
CA LYS A 280 11.88 19.16 0.36
C LYS A 280 11.81 17.66 0.57
N VAL A 281 10.70 17.09 0.15
CA VAL A 281 10.41 15.66 0.15
C VAL A 281 9.90 15.23 -1.22
N VAL A 282 9.98 13.94 -1.50
CA VAL A 282 9.42 13.31 -2.69
C VAL A 282 7.91 13.42 -2.67
N ASN A 283 7.27 13.06 -1.55
CA ASN A 283 5.85 13.27 -1.33
C ASN A 283 5.50 13.37 0.17
N VAL A 284 4.22 13.62 0.46
CA VAL A 284 3.72 13.74 1.84
C VAL A 284 3.95 12.48 2.68
N CYS A 285 4.06 11.30 2.07
CA CYS A 285 4.29 10.07 2.83
C CYS A 285 5.73 10.00 3.37
N GLU A 286 6.73 10.47 2.64
CA GLU A 286 8.10 10.59 3.17
C GLU A 286 8.13 11.53 4.37
N LEU A 287 7.47 12.69 4.28
CA LEU A 287 7.39 13.60 5.43
C LEU A 287 6.66 12.95 6.62
N CYS A 288 5.58 12.22 6.36
CA CYS A 288 4.84 11.47 7.38
C CYS A 288 5.72 10.43 8.09
N SER A 289 6.57 9.67 7.37
CA SER A 289 7.47 8.70 8.01
C SER A 289 8.59 9.36 8.80
N LEU A 290 9.09 10.52 8.38
CA LEU A 290 10.09 11.29 9.13
C LEU A 290 9.51 11.81 10.46
N LEU A 291 8.27 12.29 10.42
CA LEU A 291 7.58 12.81 11.60
C LEU A 291 7.21 11.71 12.60
N PHE A 292 6.63 10.61 12.11
CA PHE A 292 6.02 9.58 12.95
C PHE A 292 6.84 8.29 13.00
N LYS A 293 8.13 8.40 13.27
CA LYS A 293 8.97 7.24 13.65
C LYS A 293 8.52 6.66 15.00
N LYS A 294 8.82 5.38 15.26
CA LYS A 294 8.44 4.69 16.51
C LYS A 294 8.92 5.43 17.77
N GLU A 295 10.13 5.98 17.73
CA GLU A 295 10.74 6.75 18.81
C GLU A 295 10.10 8.13 19.00
N ASN A 296 9.53 8.71 17.94
CA ASN A 296 8.99 10.07 17.96
C ASN A 296 7.50 10.13 18.25
N ILE A 297 6.73 9.10 17.87
CA ILE A 297 5.26 9.17 17.84
C ILE A 297 4.64 9.53 19.20
N SER A 298 5.20 9.02 20.31
CA SER A 298 4.70 9.29 21.66
C SER A 298 4.90 10.75 22.09
N LEU A 299 5.90 11.43 21.53
CA LEU A 299 6.25 12.82 21.84
C LEU A 299 5.18 13.81 21.37
N TYR A 300 4.42 13.47 20.33
CA TYR A 300 3.33 14.32 19.83
C TYR A 300 2.08 14.30 20.72
N LYS A 301 1.96 13.33 21.64
CA LYS A 301 0.72 13.09 22.40
C LYS A 301 0.20 14.32 23.16
N PRO A 302 1.02 15.10 23.89
CA PRO A 302 0.53 16.28 24.61
C PRO A 302 -0.10 17.32 23.67
N TYR A 303 0.57 17.61 22.56
CA TYR A 303 0.15 18.61 21.57
C TYR A 303 -1.11 18.17 20.81
N ILE A 304 -1.22 16.88 20.49
CA ILE A 304 -2.43 16.31 19.89
C ILE A 304 -3.62 16.44 20.83
N ILE A 305 -3.44 16.13 22.13
CA ILE A 305 -4.52 16.24 23.12
C ILE A 305 -4.96 17.69 23.28
N GLU A 306 -4.02 18.63 23.31
CA GLU A 306 -4.29 20.07 23.38
C GLU A 306 -5.11 20.52 22.16
N LYS A 307 -4.66 20.23 20.94
CA LYS A 307 -5.36 20.59 19.71
C LYS A 307 -6.78 20.02 19.64
N ILE A 308 -6.98 18.77 20.06
CA ILE A 308 -8.33 18.18 20.11
C ILE A 308 -9.23 18.88 21.14
N LYS A 309 -8.69 19.33 22.28
CA LYS A 309 -9.47 20.10 23.26
C LYS A 309 -9.87 21.47 22.70
N GLU A 310 -9.02 22.11 21.91
CA GLU A 310 -9.34 23.37 21.22
C GLU A 310 -10.47 23.17 20.23
N ILE A 311 -10.36 22.18 19.33
CA ILE A 311 -11.39 21.86 18.32
C ILE A 311 -12.74 21.56 19.00
N LYS A 312 -12.76 20.86 20.13
CA LYS A 312 -14.00 20.57 20.88
C LYS A 312 -14.64 21.79 21.54
N LYS A 313 -13.88 22.85 21.79
CA LYS A 313 -14.36 24.11 22.37
C LYS A 313 -14.83 25.11 21.31
N GLU A 314 -14.43 24.94 20.07
CA GLU A 314 -14.91 25.77 18.97
C GLU A 314 -16.43 25.59 18.83
N PRO A 315 -17.22 26.68 18.90
CA PRO A 315 -18.66 26.59 18.69
C PRO A 315 -18.92 26.04 17.29
N VAL A 316 -19.67 24.94 17.22
CA VAL A 316 -20.19 24.42 15.95
C VAL A 316 -21.23 25.43 15.47
N TYR A 317 -20.80 26.43 14.71
CA TYR A 317 -21.71 27.19 13.88
C TYR A 317 -22.17 26.24 12.77
N ASP A 318 -23.47 25.91 12.77
CA ASP A 318 -24.13 25.20 11.67
C ASP A 318 -23.73 25.88 10.35
N ARG A 319 -23.13 25.10 9.45
CA ARG A 319 -22.93 25.45 8.04
C ARG A 319 -23.96 24.70 7.21
#